data_AF-A0A816IU73-F1
#
_entry.id   AF-A0A816IU73-F1
#
_cell.length_a   1.000
_cell.length_b   1.000
_cell.length_c   1.000
_cell.angle_alpha   90.00
_cell.angle_beta   90.00
_cell.angle_gamma   90.00
#
_symmetry.space_group_name_H-M   'P 1'
#
loop_
_entity.id
_entity.type
_entity.pdbx_description
1 polymer ?
#
loop_
_entity_poly.entity_id
_entity_poly.type
_entity_poly.pdbx_seq_one_letter_code
_entity_poly.pdbx_strand_id
1 'polypeptide(L)'
;MDGGGIGEVVIRDSDSDDSEVLEEVILIKDVDIAGNASAGIVIDRDRNRLLVAIGDMVGNKYSALAAYDLSTWHRIFLTELSGHSKEISFADDVAFDA
;
A
#
# COMPACT_ATOMS: atom_id res chain seq x y z
N MET A 1 2.00 12.16 12.08
CA MET A 1 2.54 11.95 10.72
C MET A 1 1.48 11.18 9.96
N ASP A 2 1.04 11.69 8.82
CA ASP A 2 0.23 10.89 7.90
C ASP A 2 1.17 9.81 7.33
N GLY A 3 0.99 8.56 7.75
CA GLY A 3 1.80 7.44 7.25
C GLY A 3 1.42 7.04 5.82
N GLY A 4 1.86 5.85 5.41
CA GLY A 4 1.58 5.28 4.10
C GLY A 4 0.10 5.00 3.82
N GLY A 5 -0.15 4.51 2.61
CA GLY A 5 -1.47 4.30 2.03
C GLY A 5 -1.33 4.08 0.53
N ILE A 6 -2.46 3.94 -0.16
CA ILE A 6 -2.49 3.79 -1.62
C ILE A 6 -3.30 4.93 -2.21
N GLY A 7 -2.66 5.71 -3.09
CA GLY A 7 -3.29 6.70 -3.94
C GLY A 7 -3.29 6.24 -5.39
N GLU A 8 -4.33 6.60 -6.13
CA GLU A 8 -4.41 6.47 -7.58
C GLU A 8 -4.20 7.86 -8.20
N VAL A 9 -3.34 7.94 -9.20
CA VAL A 9 -3.20 9.16 -10.01
C VAL A 9 -4.14 9.03 -11.20
N VAL A 10 -5.16 9.87 -11.25
CA VAL A 10 -6.11 9.94 -12.36
C VAL A 10 -5.80 11.14 -13.25
N ILE A 11 -5.94 10.94 -14.56
CA ILE A 11 -5.86 12.01 -15.54
C ILE A 11 -7.26 12.59 -15.69
N ARG A 12 -7.42 13.90 -15.51
CA ARG A 12 -8.66 14.60 -15.84
C ARG A 12 -8.46 15.50 -17.04
N ASP A 13 -9.38 15.40 -18.00
CA ASP A 13 -9.47 16.34 -19.11
C ASP A 13 -9.86 17.71 -18.55
N SER A 14 -9.04 18.73 -18.80
CA SER A 14 -9.41 20.12 -18.55
C SER A 14 -10.29 20.61 -19.70
N ASP A 15 -11.46 21.16 -19.38
CA ASP A 15 -12.35 21.79 -20.38
C ASP A 15 -11.73 23.04 -21.05
N SER A 16 -10.56 23.48 -20.59
CA SER A 16 -9.82 24.62 -21.13
C SER A 16 -8.31 24.43 -20.96
N ASP A 17 -7.59 24.53 -22.09
CA ASP A 17 -6.14 24.44 -22.30
C ASP A 17 -5.51 23.04 -22.13
N ASP A 18 -4.63 22.71 -23.10
CA ASP A 18 -3.95 21.43 -23.40
C ASP A 18 -3.03 20.87 -22.28
N SER A 19 -3.39 21.04 -21.00
CA SER A 19 -2.65 20.47 -19.87
C SER A 19 -3.49 19.42 -19.16
N GLU A 20 -3.13 18.15 -19.35
CA GLU A 20 -3.64 17.05 -18.53
C GLU A 20 -3.38 17.34 -17.05
N VAL A 21 -4.44 17.44 -16.25
CA VAL A 21 -4.32 17.62 -14.79
C VAL A 21 -4.25 16.24 -14.15
N LEU A 22 -3.11 15.94 -13.53
CA LEU A 22 -2.94 14.75 -12.68
C LEU A 22 -3.49 15.03 -11.29
N GLU A 23 -4.48 14.23 -10.87
CA GLU A 23 -5.06 14.31 -9.53
C GLU A 23 -4.80 13.01 -8.76
N GLU A 24 -4.34 13.14 -7.52
CA GLU A 24 -4.20 12.02 -6.60
C GLU A 24 -5.51 11.79 -5.85
N VAL A 25 -6.06 10.57 -5.97
CA VAL A 25 -7.22 10.09 -5.22
C VAL A 25 -6.75 9.06 -4.21
N ILE A 26 -6.89 9.35 -2.92
CA ILE A 26 -6.52 8.41 -1.85
C ILE A 26 -7.55 7.27 -1.82
N LEU A 27 -7.11 6.06 -2.13
CA LEU A 27 -7.93 4.85 -2.14
C LEU A 27 -7.90 4.11 -0.80
N ILE A 28 -6.71 4.01 -0.20
CA ILE A 28 -6.50 3.28 1.05
C ILE A 28 -5.74 4.17 2.03
N LYS A 29 -6.36 4.40 3.19
CA LYS A 29 -5.73 4.98 4.38
C LYS A 29 -6.23 4.23 5.61
N ASP A 30 -5.45 3.24 6.02
CA ASP A 30 -5.83 2.29 7.06
C ASP A 30 -5.25 2.68 8.43
N VAL A 31 -6.13 2.79 9.42
CA VAL A 31 -5.78 3.27 10.77
C VAL A 31 -4.88 2.30 11.52
N ASP A 32 -5.02 0.99 11.28
CA ASP A 32 -4.27 -0.03 12.02
C ASP A 32 -2.79 -0.04 11.64
N ILE A 33 -2.44 0.61 10.53
CA ILE A 33 -1.08 0.71 10.00
C ILE A 33 -0.63 2.17 9.87
N ALA A 34 -1.34 3.10 10.51
CA ALA A 34 -1.00 4.51 10.49
C ALA A 34 0.42 4.75 11.02
N GLY A 35 1.21 5.48 10.24
CA GLY A 35 2.63 5.75 10.53
C GLY A 35 3.60 4.75 9.90
N ASN A 36 3.12 3.64 9.33
CA ASN A 36 3.95 2.70 8.55
C ASN A 36 3.97 3.09 7.06
N ALA A 37 5.04 2.75 6.34
CA ALA A 37 5.19 2.95 4.91
C ALA A 37 4.55 1.81 4.11
N SER A 38 3.99 2.12 2.94
CA SER A 38 3.79 1.11 1.89
C SER A 38 5.11 0.92 1.15
N ALA A 39 5.69 -0.29 1.23
CA ALA A 39 7.02 -0.61 0.73
C ALA A 39 7.00 -1.31 -0.64
N GLY A 40 5.87 -1.88 -1.04
CA GLY A 40 5.69 -2.57 -2.32
C GLY A 40 4.25 -2.98 -2.54
N ILE A 41 3.84 -3.13 -3.80
CA ILE A 41 2.48 -3.50 -4.18
C ILE A 41 2.44 -4.51 -5.33
N VAL A 42 1.41 -5.37 -5.34
CA VAL A 42 1.07 -6.26 -6.46
C VAL A 42 -0.43 -6.26 -6.68
N ILE A 43 -0.85 -6.12 -7.94
CA ILE A 43 -2.25 -6.28 -8.37
C ILE A 43 -2.48 -7.76 -8.75
N ASP A 44 -3.11 -8.52 -7.87
CA ASP A 44 -3.52 -9.91 -8.10
C ASP A 44 -4.92 -9.93 -8.74
N ARG A 45 -4.95 -9.77 -10.08
CA ARG A 45 -6.19 -9.65 -10.85
C ARG A 45 -7.07 -10.90 -10.78
N ASP A 46 -6.47 -12.09 -10.74
CA ASP A 46 -7.19 -13.36 -10.67
C ASP A 46 -8.03 -13.49 -9.40
N ARG A 47 -7.59 -12.82 -8.32
CA ARG A 47 -8.29 -12.78 -7.03
C ARG A 47 -8.91 -11.42 -6.71
N ASN A 48 -8.96 -10.52 -7.69
CA ASN A 48 -9.51 -9.16 -7.56
C ASN A 48 -9.00 -8.38 -6.34
N ARG A 49 -7.69 -8.45 -6.05
CA ARG A 49 -7.12 -7.83 -4.85
C ARG A 49 -5.79 -7.11 -5.09
N LEU A 50 -5.56 -6.07 -4.29
CA LEU A 50 -4.27 -5.40 -4.14
C LEU A 50 -3.55 -5.99 -2.94
N LEU A 51 -2.32 -6.46 -3.12
CA LEU A 51 -1.42 -6.84 -2.03
C LEU A 51 -0.47 -5.69 -1.77
N VAL A 52 -0.30 -5.32 -0.49
CA VAL A 52 0.56 -4.22 -0.06
C VAL A 52 1.51 -4.72 1.01
N ALA A 53 2.81 -4.60 0.75
CA ALA A 53 3.84 -4.77 1.74
C ALA A 53 3.92 -3.51 2.60
N ILE A 54 3.81 -3.69 3.91
CA ILE A 54 3.79 -2.61 4.87
C ILE A 54 5.04 -2.75 5.74
N GLY A 55 5.78 -1.65 5.84
CA GLY A 55 7.01 -1.58 6.59
C GLY A 55 7.01 -0.41 7.54
N ASP A 56 7.54 -0.62 8.73
CA ASP A 56 7.72 0.44 9.69
C ASP A 56 8.71 1.52 9.19
N MET A 57 8.31 2.78 9.38
CA MET A 57 9.10 3.96 9.03
C MET A 57 9.76 4.61 10.26
N VAL A 58 9.33 4.25 11.48
CA VAL A 58 9.60 4.99 12.73
C VAL A 58 10.32 4.14 13.80
N GLY A 59 10.71 2.90 13.50
CA GLY A 59 11.54 2.05 14.37
C GLY A 59 10.77 1.11 15.31
N ASN A 60 9.46 0.93 15.12
CA ASN A 60 8.61 -0.07 15.74
C ASN A 60 8.85 -1.53 15.30
N LYS A 61 9.68 -1.75 14.27
CA LYS A 61 10.05 -3.08 13.77
C LYS A 61 8.88 -3.93 13.27
N TYR A 62 7.89 -3.24 12.73
CA TYR A 62 6.70 -3.83 12.17
C TYR A 62 6.90 -4.12 10.68
N SER A 63 6.62 -5.34 10.25
CA SER A 63 6.44 -5.67 8.84
C SER A 63 5.17 -6.49 8.68
N ALA A 64 4.40 -6.21 7.64
CA ALA A 64 3.15 -6.90 7.38
C ALA A 64 2.82 -6.98 5.89
N LEU A 65 1.93 -7.92 5.55
CA LEU A 65 1.27 -7.99 4.26
C LEU A 65 -0.22 -7.73 4.47
N ALA A 66 -0.74 -6.72 3.77
CA ALA A 66 -2.17 -6.47 3.69
C ALA A 66 -2.71 -6.85 2.31
N ALA A 67 -3.97 -7.26 2.27
CA ALA A 67 -4.72 -7.43 1.03
C ALA A 67 -5.99 -6.58 1.07
N TYR A 68 -6.31 -5.93 -0.05
CA TYR A 68 -7.50 -5.10 -0.21
C TYR A 68 -8.27 -5.56 -1.45
N ASP A 69 -9.60 -5.59 -1.36
CA ASP A 69 -10.46 -5.87 -2.51
C ASP A 69 -10.41 -4.68 -3.50
N LEU A 70 -10.15 -4.94 -4.78
CA LEU A 70 -9.99 -3.88 -5.79
C LEU A 70 -11.29 -3.15 -6.11
N SER A 71 -12.45 -3.73 -5.80
CA SER A 71 -13.76 -3.14 -6.10
C SER A 71 -14.26 -2.22 -4.99
N THR A 72 -13.84 -2.48 -3.74
CA THR A 72 -14.36 -1.79 -2.56
C THR A 72 -13.28 -1.12 -1.72
N TRP A 73 -12.00 -1.43 -1.96
CA TRP A 73 -10.85 -1.03 -1.15
C TRP A 73 -10.90 -1.49 0.31
N HIS A 74 -11.83 -2.38 0.66
CA HIS A 74 -11.89 -2.97 1.99
C HIS A 74 -10.73 -3.94 2.20
N ARG A 75 -10.13 -3.89 3.38
CA ARG A 75 -9.08 -4.81 3.79
C ARG A 75 -9.65 -6.22 3.97
N ILE A 76 -9.11 -7.17 3.21
CA ILE A 76 -9.42 -8.59 3.28
C ILE A 76 -8.69 -9.22 4.46
N PHE A 77 -7.39 -8.95 4.58
CA PHE A 77 -6.58 -9.40 5.71
C PHE A 77 -5.39 -8.47 5.96
N LEU A 78 -4.85 -8.58 7.17
CA LEU A 78 -3.56 -8.03 7.58
C LEU A 78 -2.80 -9.15 8.29
N THR A 79 -1.61 -9.47 7.80
CA THR A 79 -0.77 -10.51 8.40
C THR A 79 0.58 -9.91 8.74
N GLU A 80 0.89 -9.87 10.04
CA GLU A 80 2.21 -9.48 10.51
C GLU A 80 3.24 -10.52 10.08
N LEU A 81 4.32 -10.05 9.47
CA LEU A 81 5.46 -10.84 9.01
C LEU A 81 6.63 -10.76 10.01
N SER A 82 6.71 -9.68 10.79
CA SER A 82 7.64 -9.59 11.90
C SER A 82 7.29 -10.66 12.95
N GLY A 83 8.14 -11.68 13.08
CA GLY A 83 8.05 -12.61 14.20
C GLY A 83 8.38 -11.90 15.53
N HIS A 84 8.28 -12.61 16.66
CA HIS A 84 8.65 -12.11 18.01
C HIS A 84 10.11 -11.58 18.12
N SER A 85 10.93 -11.78 17.09
CA SER A 85 12.25 -11.17 16.93
C SER A 85 12.13 -9.68 16.68
N LYS A 86 12.74 -8.88 17.55
CA LYS A 86 12.82 -7.42 17.45
C LYS A 86 13.76 -6.97 16.31
N GLU A 87 13.71 -7.53 15.12
CA GLU A 87 14.49 -7.04 13.96
C GLU A 87 13.55 -6.82 12.76
N ILE A 88 13.79 -5.74 12.03
CA ILE A 88 13.04 -5.42 10.81
C ILE A 88 13.48 -6.45 9.77
N SER A 89 12.65 -7.46 9.56
CA SER A 89 12.78 -8.33 8.39
C SER A 89 11.54 -8.11 7.54
N PHE A 90 11.73 -7.57 6.34
CA PHE A 90 10.85 -7.96 5.26
C PHE A 90 11.22 -9.41 4.94
N ALA A 91 10.25 -10.27 4.66
CA ALA A 91 10.60 -11.52 4.00
C ALA A 91 11.37 -11.14 2.72
N ASP A 92 12.51 -11.80 2.46
CA ASP A 92 13.39 -11.52 1.31
C ASP A 92 12.66 -11.55 -0.04
N ASP A 93 11.45 -12.11 -0.08
CA ASP A 93 10.64 -12.32 -1.28
C ASP A 93 9.67 -11.17 -1.61
N VAL A 94 9.64 -10.08 -0.84
CA VAL A 94 8.57 -9.06 -0.96
C VAL A 94 8.84 -8.04 -2.07
N ALA A 95 10.04 -8.00 -2.65
CA ALA A 95 10.34 -7.18 -3.82
C ALA A 95 11.50 -7.76 -4.63
N PHE A 96 11.27 -8.84 -5.38
CA PHE A 96 12.11 -9.17 -6.54
C PHE A 96 11.31 -8.95 -7.81
N ASP A 97 11.56 -7.81 -8.46
CA ASP A 97 11.32 -7.65 -9.89
C ASP A 97 12.60 -8.09 -10.61
N ALA A 98 12.47 -9.00 -11.58
CA ALA A 98 13.57 -9.54 -12.38
C ALA A 98 13.59 -8.89 -13.76
#